data_AF-A0A7X4XTW9-F1
#
_entry.id   AF-A0A7X4XTW9-F1
#
_cell.length_a   1.000
_cell.length_b   1.000
_cell.length_c   1.000
_cell.angle_alpha   90.00
_cell.angle_beta   90.00
_cell.angle_gamma   90.00
#
_symmetry.space_group_name_H-M   'P 1'
#
loop_
_entity.id
_entity.type
_entity.pdbx_description
1 polymer ?
#
loop_
_entity_poly.entity_id
_entity_poly.type
_entity_poly.pdbx_seq_one_letter_code
_entity_poly.pdbx_strand_id
1 'polypeptide(L)'
;MPSKAHSLTWSQTFKSYLDRRLLWVFMLGCSSGFPWVLIGSNMSGWLKDAGLTLAAIGYFGSVFSVYAINFLWAPLVDRVKLPFLHARLGQRRSWILFCQLFVFICTLCIAGMNPTSNLAAMSILALCIAIASATQDIAIDAFRIDTFQKSEQSKLPQASAMAVIGWWTGYSLPGYFAFINADDIGWNMVYYGMAAVIILLMLFTVLVSEPKTYRDKLQKQAEERHNQVVHFKAISWLSVTLFEPFIDFFRRNGSRVAITLLLFVFLFKIGEAFLGRMSIAFYKDIGFSNE
;
A
#
# COMPACT_ATOMS: atom_id res chain seq x y z
N MET A 1 -3.22 -23.14 31.69
CA MET A 1 -4.61 -23.33 31.23
C MET A 1 -4.85 -22.36 30.08
N PRO A 2 -5.21 -22.83 28.87
CA PRO A 2 -5.51 -21.92 27.76
C PRO A 2 -6.80 -21.17 28.09
N SER A 3 -6.78 -19.84 27.99
CA SER A 3 -7.94 -18.99 28.24
C SER A 3 -9.07 -19.40 27.28
N LYS A 4 -10.25 -19.74 27.83
CA LYS A 4 -11.47 -19.97 27.05
C LYS A 4 -11.71 -18.74 26.16
N ALA A 5 -11.55 -18.89 24.85
CA ALA A 5 -11.99 -17.90 23.89
C ALA A 5 -13.53 -17.86 23.97
N HIS A 6 -14.07 -16.87 24.67
CA HIS A 6 -15.50 -16.59 24.61
C HIS A 6 -15.83 -16.27 23.16
N SER A 7 -16.67 -17.09 22.53
CA SER A 7 -17.26 -16.77 21.24
C SER A 7 -18.10 -15.51 21.39
N LEU A 8 -17.69 -14.43 20.74
CA LEU A 8 -18.42 -13.17 20.72
C LEU A 8 -19.81 -13.41 20.12
N THR A 9 -20.85 -12.90 20.77
CA THR A 9 -22.20 -12.92 20.21
C THR A 9 -22.22 -12.06 18.93
N TRP A 10 -23.05 -12.38 17.93
CA TRP A 10 -23.15 -11.60 16.68
C TRP A 10 -23.25 -10.08 16.89
N SER A 11 -24.06 -9.65 17.88
CA SER A 11 -24.17 -8.24 18.27
C SER A 11 -22.85 -7.63 18.78
N GLN A 12 -22.07 -8.40 19.54
CA GLN A 12 -20.75 -7.98 20.03
C GLN A 12 -19.72 -7.93 18.91
N THR A 13 -19.81 -8.84 17.93
CA THR A 13 -18.96 -8.83 16.73
C THR A 13 -19.20 -7.56 15.91
N PHE A 14 -20.45 -7.21 15.60
CA PHE A 14 -20.77 -5.97 14.89
C PHE A 14 -20.34 -4.71 15.67
N LYS A 15 -20.59 -4.66 16.98
CA LYS A 15 -20.11 -3.55 17.83
C LYS A 15 -18.58 -3.42 17.84
N SER A 16 -17.85 -4.53 17.69
CA SER A 16 -16.39 -4.51 17.59
C SER A 16 -15.93 -3.77 16.33
N TYR A 17 -16.64 -3.91 15.20
CA TYR A 17 -16.34 -3.19 13.95
C TYR A 17 -16.60 -1.68 14.00
N LEU A 18 -17.45 -1.22 14.94
CA LEU A 18 -17.71 0.21 15.19
C LEU A 18 -16.57 0.90 15.96
N ASP A 19 -15.50 0.20 16.33
CA ASP A 19 -14.31 0.82 16.92
C ASP A 19 -13.74 1.85 15.93
N ARG A 20 -13.63 3.11 16.39
CA ARG A 20 -13.12 4.23 15.59
C ARG A 20 -11.73 3.94 15.01
N ARG A 21 -10.93 3.10 15.66
CA ARG A 21 -9.61 2.66 15.17
C ARG A 21 -9.71 1.82 13.89
N LEU A 22 -10.73 0.97 13.79
CA LEU A 22 -10.97 0.14 12.60
C LEU A 22 -11.44 0.98 11.42
N LEU A 23 -12.24 2.03 11.67
CA LEU A 23 -12.60 3.02 10.65
C LEU A 23 -11.37 3.76 10.12
N TRP A 24 -10.41 4.10 10.99
CA TRP A 24 -9.15 4.71 10.55
C TRP A 24 -8.31 3.75 9.69
N VAL A 25 -8.23 2.47 10.06
CA VAL A 25 -7.57 1.45 9.23
C VAL A 25 -8.24 1.30 7.87
N PHE A 26 -9.57 1.36 7.83
CA PHE A 26 -10.32 1.35 6.57
C PHE A 26 -9.99 2.57 5.70
N MET A 27 -10.03 3.78 6.26
CA MET A 27 -9.70 5.01 5.52
C MET A 27 -8.26 5.01 5.01
N LEU A 28 -7.30 4.54 5.81
CA LEU A 28 -5.91 4.37 5.37
C LEU A 28 -5.79 3.28 4.30
N GLY A 29 -6.56 2.20 4.40
CA GLY A 29 -6.70 1.20 3.34
C GLY A 29 -7.16 1.83 2.02
N CYS A 30 -8.18 2.70 2.06
CA CYS A 30 -8.62 3.45 0.87
C CYS A 30 -7.49 4.28 0.28
N SER A 31 -6.69 4.93 1.12
CA SER A 31 -5.53 5.70 0.66
C SER A 31 -4.46 4.85 0.00
N SER A 32 -4.27 3.61 0.45
CA SER A 32 -3.33 2.64 -0.15
C SER A 32 -3.81 2.10 -1.50
N GLY A 33 -5.12 1.87 -1.64
CA GLY A 33 -5.71 1.38 -2.90
C GLY A 33 -5.81 2.43 -4.00
N PHE A 34 -5.95 3.71 -3.64
CA PHE A 34 -6.21 4.77 -4.61
C PHE A 34 -5.11 4.97 -5.67
N PRO A 35 -3.81 4.98 -5.34
CA PRO A 35 -2.76 5.14 -6.35
C PRO A 35 -2.77 4.05 -7.42
N TRP A 36 -3.20 2.83 -7.09
CA TRP A 36 -3.35 1.75 -8.09
C TRP A 36 -4.34 2.10 -9.20
N VAL A 37 -5.36 2.91 -8.91
CA VAL A 37 -6.30 3.42 -9.91
C VAL A 37 -5.60 4.39 -10.86
N LEU A 38 -4.82 5.32 -10.29
CA LEU A 38 -4.14 6.39 -11.01
C LEU A 38 -3.13 5.88 -12.04
N ILE A 39 -2.32 4.89 -11.66
CA ILE A 39 -1.25 4.34 -12.53
C ILE A 39 -1.63 3.01 -13.18
N GLY A 40 -2.75 2.40 -12.78
CA GLY A 40 -3.18 1.10 -13.27
C GLY A 40 -4.31 1.20 -14.28
N SER A 41 -5.54 1.00 -13.80
CA SER A 41 -6.73 0.91 -14.66
C SER A 41 -6.91 2.16 -15.51
N ASN A 42 -6.82 3.33 -14.91
CA ASN A 42 -7.25 4.56 -15.57
C ASN A 42 -6.18 5.11 -16.49
N MET A 43 -4.91 4.97 -16.10
CA MET A 43 -3.82 5.27 -17.01
C MET A 43 -3.84 4.35 -18.23
N SER A 44 -4.06 3.04 -18.03
CA SER A 44 -4.16 2.10 -19.14
C SER A 44 -5.33 2.45 -20.08
N GLY A 45 -6.46 2.89 -19.52
CA GLY A 45 -7.59 3.45 -20.28
C GLY A 45 -7.19 4.68 -21.09
N TRP A 46 -6.60 5.69 -20.43
CA TRP A 46 -6.18 6.92 -21.08
C TRP A 46 -5.16 6.69 -22.20
N LEU A 47 -4.15 5.84 -21.98
CA LEU A 47 -3.15 5.52 -22.98
C LEU A 47 -3.79 4.79 -24.18
N LYS A 48 -4.78 3.92 -23.95
CA LYS A 48 -5.52 3.25 -25.01
C LYS A 48 -6.34 4.24 -25.84
N ASP A 49 -7.06 5.15 -25.20
CA ASP A 49 -7.89 6.15 -25.88
C ASP A 49 -7.03 7.19 -26.64
N ALA A 50 -5.81 7.44 -26.16
CA ALA A 50 -4.81 8.21 -26.87
C ALA A 50 -4.20 7.48 -28.09
N GLY A 51 -4.63 6.25 -28.40
CA GLY A 51 -4.20 5.48 -29.56
C GLY A 51 -2.85 4.77 -29.41
N LEU A 52 -2.33 4.61 -28.18
CA LEU A 52 -1.06 3.91 -27.96
C LEU A 52 -1.22 2.39 -28.11
N THR A 53 -0.13 1.74 -28.51
CA THR A 53 -0.11 0.28 -28.73
C THR A 53 -0.24 -0.48 -27.42
N LEU A 54 -0.82 -1.69 -27.48
CA LEU A 54 -0.90 -2.60 -26.34
C LEU A 54 0.49 -2.91 -25.75
N ALA A 55 1.52 -2.96 -26.60
CA ALA A 55 2.90 -3.11 -26.15
C ALA A 55 3.35 -1.93 -25.28
N ALA A 56 3.09 -0.68 -25.69
CA ALA A 56 3.42 0.51 -24.90
C ALA A 56 2.69 0.53 -23.55
N ILE A 57 1.41 0.15 -23.52
CA ILE A 57 0.63 0.02 -22.29
C ILE A 57 1.22 -1.10 -21.39
N GLY A 58 1.62 -2.22 -21.99
CA GLY A 58 2.30 -3.31 -21.27
C GLY A 58 3.63 -2.87 -20.66
N TYR A 59 4.44 -2.11 -21.40
CA TYR A 59 5.68 -1.51 -20.89
C TYR A 59 5.41 -0.54 -19.74
N PHE A 60 4.34 0.26 -19.83
CA PHE A 60 3.92 1.14 -18.74
C PHE A 60 3.63 0.36 -17.44
N GLY A 61 3.03 -0.83 -17.56
CA GLY A 61 2.81 -1.74 -16.44
C GLY A 61 4.08 -2.16 -15.67
N SER A 62 5.27 -1.99 -16.24
CA SER A 62 6.54 -2.26 -15.54
C SER A 62 6.74 -1.39 -14.29
N VAL A 63 6.09 -0.22 -14.22
CA VAL A 63 6.06 0.68 -13.06
C VAL A 63 5.62 -0.06 -11.78
N PHE A 64 4.76 -1.08 -11.89
CA PHE A 64 4.31 -1.87 -10.74
C PHE A 64 5.41 -2.75 -10.12
N SER A 65 6.54 -2.95 -10.81
CA SER A 65 7.67 -3.73 -10.28
C SER A 65 8.22 -3.15 -8.97
N VAL A 66 8.04 -1.84 -8.75
CA VAL A 66 8.41 -1.14 -7.52
C VAL A 66 7.73 -1.75 -6.29
N TYR A 67 6.46 -2.16 -6.40
CA TYR A 67 5.75 -2.79 -5.28
C TYR A 67 6.33 -4.16 -4.90
N ALA A 68 6.96 -4.87 -5.84
CA ALA A 68 7.57 -6.16 -5.56
C ALA A 68 8.86 -6.06 -4.73
N ILE A 69 9.53 -4.90 -4.79
CA ILE A 69 10.81 -4.64 -4.12
C ILE A 69 10.70 -3.65 -2.96
N ASN A 70 9.49 -3.20 -2.62
CA ASN A 70 9.26 -2.17 -1.61
C ASN A 70 9.75 -2.53 -0.20
N PHE A 71 9.83 -3.83 0.10
CA PHE A 71 10.39 -4.32 1.35
C PHE A 71 11.86 -3.90 1.55
N LEU A 72 12.60 -3.60 0.47
CA LEU A 72 14.02 -3.23 0.57
C LEU A 72 14.23 -1.91 1.33
N TRP A 73 13.33 -0.95 1.16
CA TRP A 73 13.43 0.37 1.80
C TRP A 73 12.45 0.55 2.96
N ALA A 74 11.64 -0.45 3.29
CA ALA A 74 10.78 -0.43 4.47
C ALA A 74 11.51 0.00 5.77
N PRO A 75 12.75 -0.44 6.03
CA PRO A 75 13.44 -0.04 7.24
C PRO A 75 13.94 1.41 7.23
N LEU A 76 14.10 2.00 6.04
CA LEU A 76 14.41 3.41 5.91
C LEU A 76 13.22 4.25 6.41
N VAL A 77 12.00 3.89 6.00
CA VAL A 77 10.75 4.54 6.44
C VAL A 77 10.57 4.43 7.96
N ASP A 78 10.95 3.30 8.55
CA ASP A 78 10.88 3.07 9.99
C ASP A 78 11.86 3.93 10.82
N ARG A 79 13.05 4.22 10.27
CA ARG A 79 14.14 4.87 11.02
C ARG A 79 14.32 6.35 10.71
N VAL A 80 14.01 6.79 9.49
CA VAL A 80 14.17 8.19 9.08
C VAL A 80 13.01 9.00 9.62
N LYS A 81 13.32 9.96 10.49
CA LYS A 81 12.35 10.92 11.03
C LYS A 81 12.30 12.13 10.11
N LEU A 82 11.16 12.41 9.50
CA LEU A 82 10.98 13.58 8.65
C LEU A 82 11.04 14.87 9.50
N PRO A 83 12.00 15.78 9.27
CA PRO A 83 12.09 17.02 10.02
C PRO A 83 10.82 17.86 9.81
N PHE A 84 10.41 18.62 10.84
CA PHE A 84 9.17 19.42 10.91
C PHE A 84 7.84 18.65 10.99
N LEU A 85 7.59 17.67 10.12
CA LEU A 85 6.33 16.89 10.12
C LEU A 85 6.24 15.91 11.30
N HIS A 86 7.37 15.32 11.71
CA HIS A 86 7.43 14.41 12.86
C HIS A 86 7.04 15.09 14.18
N ALA A 87 7.39 16.37 14.38
CA ALA A 87 7.09 17.05 15.65
C ALA A 87 5.59 17.29 15.88
N ARG A 88 4.78 17.33 14.81
CA ARG A 88 3.35 17.69 14.87
C ARG A 88 2.40 16.53 14.59
N LEU A 89 2.83 15.55 13.79
CA LEU A 89 2.01 14.41 13.33
C LEU A 89 2.65 13.05 13.71
N GLY A 90 3.85 13.07 14.29
CA GLY A 90 4.70 11.93 14.58
C GLY A 90 5.11 11.10 13.37
N GLN A 91 5.58 9.88 13.62
CA GLN A 91 6.44 9.16 12.69
C GLN A 91 5.68 8.59 11.51
N ARG A 92 4.54 7.93 11.74
CA ARG A 92 3.84 7.19 10.68
C ARG A 92 3.07 8.12 9.76
N ARG A 93 2.42 9.14 10.33
CA ARG A 93 1.58 10.05 9.55
C ARG A 93 2.38 11.02 8.72
N SER A 94 3.53 11.47 9.22
CA SER A 94 4.41 12.34 8.46
C SER A 94 4.81 11.68 7.15
N TRP A 95 5.16 10.39 7.18
CA TRP A 95 5.45 9.60 5.99
C TRP A 95 4.22 9.41 5.09
N ILE A 96 3.07 9.03 5.63
CA ILE A 96 1.84 8.85 4.83
C ILE A 96 1.47 10.17 4.13
N LEU A 97 1.44 11.28 4.86
CA LEU A 97 1.08 12.59 4.31
C LEU A 97 2.12 13.08 3.29
N PHE A 98 3.41 12.85 3.54
CA PHE A 98 4.48 13.19 2.60
C PHE A 98 4.32 12.43 1.28
N CYS A 99 4.07 11.13 1.34
CA CYS A 99 3.79 10.31 0.16
C CYS A 99 2.52 10.78 -0.56
N GLN A 100 1.43 11.04 0.16
CA GLN A 100 0.18 11.54 -0.44
C GLN A 100 0.38 12.90 -1.14
N LEU A 101 1.13 13.81 -0.53
CA LEU A 101 1.44 15.12 -1.12
C LEU A 101 2.28 14.95 -2.41
N PHE A 102 3.25 14.04 -2.39
CA PHE A 102 4.06 13.74 -3.56
C PHE A 102 3.22 13.12 -4.69
N VAL A 103 2.35 12.16 -4.37
CA VAL A 103 1.37 11.59 -5.31
C VAL A 103 0.44 12.66 -5.87
N PHE A 104 -0.03 13.58 -5.04
CA PHE A 104 -0.87 14.71 -5.44
C PHE A 104 -0.16 15.62 -6.47
N ILE A 105 1.07 16.02 -6.18
CA ILE A 105 1.87 16.87 -7.10
C ILE A 105 2.09 16.16 -8.43
N CYS A 106 2.52 14.88 -8.41
CA CYS A 106 2.71 14.11 -9.64
C CYS A 106 1.41 13.94 -10.43
N THR A 107 0.27 13.75 -9.75
CA THR A 107 -1.05 13.63 -10.38
C THR A 107 -1.45 14.93 -11.07
N LEU A 108 -1.21 16.09 -10.45
CA LEU A 108 -1.46 17.39 -11.08
C LEU A 108 -0.58 17.61 -12.32
N CYS A 109 0.69 17.21 -12.26
CA CYS A 109 1.58 17.28 -13.43
C CYS A 109 1.08 16.38 -14.57
N ILE A 110 0.64 15.15 -14.26
CA ILE A 110 0.04 14.23 -15.24
C ILE A 110 -1.24 14.82 -15.83
N ALA A 111 -2.11 15.42 -15.02
CA ALA A 111 -3.37 16.02 -15.46
C ALA A 111 -3.17 17.16 -16.48
N GLY A 112 -2.03 17.85 -16.45
CA GLY A 112 -1.68 18.91 -17.41
C GLY A 112 -0.97 18.42 -18.68
N MET A 113 -0.68 17.13 -18.81
CA MET A 113 0.08 16.56 -19.93
C MET A 113 -0.83 15.96 -21.01
N ASN A 114 -0.28 15.85 -22.22
CA ASN A 114 -0.89 15.09 -23.32
C ASN A 114 -0.06 13.81 -23.58
N PRO A 115 -0.67 12.61 -23.47
CA PRO A 115 0.04 11.32 -23.59
C PRO A 115 0.71 11.08 -24.94
N THR A 116 0.16 11.64 -26.02
CA THR A 116 0.73 11.45 -27.37
C THR A 116 2.07 12.15 -27.56
N SER A 117 2.29 13.26 -26.83
CA SER A 117 3.51 14.07 -26.94
C SER A 117 4.53 13.79 -25.82
N ASN A 118 4.09 13.30 -24.66
CA ASN A 118 4.89 13.27 -23.43
C ASN A 118 4.91 11.92 -22.71
N LEU A 119 4.75 10.80 -23.42
CA LEU A 119 4.67 9.45 -22.84
C LEU A 119 5.82 9.11 -21.87
N ALA A 120 7.05 9.51 -22.19
CA ALA A 120 8.21 9.28 -21.32
C ALA A 120 8.08 10.04 -19.99
N ALA A 121 7.65 11.30 -20.04
CA ALA A 121 7.47 12.10 -18.84
C ALA A 121 6.31 11.57 -17.96
N MET A 122 5.21 11.13 -18.58
CA MET A 122 4.11 10.48 -17.86
C MET A 122 4.54 9.18 -17.20
N SER A 123 5.37 8.37 -17.88
CA SER A 123 5.94 7.14 -17.31
C SER A 123 6.82 7.42 -16.08
N ILE A 124 7.65 8.47 -16.13
CA ILE A 124 8.49 8.89 -14.99
C ILE A 124 7.62 9.36 -13.83
N LEU A 125 6.60 10.19 -14.09
CA LEU A 125 5.68 10.66 -13.05
C LEU A 125 4.88 9.50 -12.44
N ALA A 126 4.46 8.52 -13.24
CA ALA A 126 3.81 7.32 -12.75
C ALA A 126 4.73 6.44 -11.91
N LEU A 127 6.00 6.33 -12.30
CA LEU A 127 7.02 5.67 -11.49
C LEU A 127 7.22 6.37 -10.15
N CYS A 128 7.27 7.71 -10.14
CA CYS A 128 7.31 8.51 -8.93
C CYS A 128 6.09 8.26 -8.03
N ILE A 129 4.89 8.18 -8.61
CA ILE A 129 3.66 7.81 -7.89
C ILE A 129 3.76 6.39 -7.32
N ALA A 130 4.25 5.42 -8.08
CA ALA A 130 4.41 4.04 -7.61
C ALA A 130 5.38 3.93 -6.44
N ILE A 131 6.52 4.63 -6.48
CA ILE A 131 7.50 4.66 -5.39
C ILE A 131 6.89 5.30 -4.15
N ALA A 132 6.20 6.43 -4.30
CA ALA A 132 5.55 7.10 -3.18
C ALA A 132 4.41 6.27 -2.59
N SER A 133 3.58 5.64 -3.42
CA SER A 133 2.51 4.75 -2.99
C SER A 133 3.05 3.51 -2.28
N ALA A 134 4.05 2.85 -2.84
CA ALA A 134 4.67 1.69 -2.21
C ALA A 134 5.31 2.06 -0.85
N THR A 135 5.84 3.27 -0.72
CA THR A 135 6.35 3.82 0.55
C THR A 135 5.22 4.14 1.53
N GLN A 136 4.10 4.66 1.03
CA GLN A 136 2.89 4.92 1.80
C GLN A 136 2.33 3.62 2.38
N ASP A 137 2.30 2.53 1.61
CA ASP A 137 1.80 1.21 2.01
C ASP A 137 2.59 0.67 3.19
N ILE A 138 3.92 0.77 3.16
CA ILE A 138 4.81 0.39 4.27
C ILE A 138 4.43 1.16 5.53
N ALA A 139 4.23 2.48 5.42
CA ALA A 139 3.87 3.32 6.55
C ALA A 139 2.48 2.99 7.11
N ILE A 140 1.50 2.66 6.25
CA ILE A 140 0.14 2.25 6.62
C ILE A 140 0.14 0.88 7.30
N ASP A 141 0.86 -0.10 6.75
CA ASP A 141 0.99 -1.42 7.34
C ASP A 141 1.63 -1.36 8.72
N ALA A 142 2.68 -0.56 8.86
CA ALA A 142 3.31 -0.32 10.15
C ALA A 142 2.37 0.40 11.13
N PHE A 143 1.59 1.39 10.66
CA PHE A 143 0.57 2.07 11.45
C PHE A 143 -0.49 1.10 12.00
N ARG A 144 -0.96 0.14 11.18
CA ARG A 144 -1.92 -0.88 11.61
C ARG A 144 -1.36 -1.75 12.72
N ILE A 145 -0.11 -2.21 12.58
CA ILE A 145 0.58 -3.03 13.59
C ILE A 145 0.78 -2.23 14.90
N ASP A 146 1.12 -0.95 14.80
CA ASP A 146 1.32 -0.07 15.96
C ASP A 146 0.01 0.26 16.69
N THR A 147 -1.12 0.27 15.97
CA THR A 147 -2.45 0.58 16.53
C THR A 147 -3.05 -0.58 17.32
N PHE A 148 -2.83 -1.82 16.87
CA PHE A 148 -3.36 -3.03 17.51
C PHE A 148 -2.22 -3.85 18.11
N GLN A 149 -1.92 -3.59 19.38
CA GLN A 149 -0.88 -4.32 20.10
C GLN A 149 -1.23 -5.80 20.27
N LYS A 150 -0.22 -6.66 20.48
CA LYS A 150 -0.40 -8.11 20.67
C LYS A 150 -1.36 -8.49 21.80
N SER A 151 -1.64 -7.59 22.74
CA SER A 151 -2.64 -7.76 23.80
C SER A 151 -4.09 -7.79 23.28
N GLU A 152 -4.37 -7.22 22.10
CA GLU A 152 -5.69 -7.18 21.45
C GLU A 152 -5.78 -8.15 20.27
N GLN A 153 -5.28 -9.39 20.43
CA GLN A 153 -5.25 -10.41 19.36
C GLN A 153 -6.61 -10.65 18.68
N SER A 154 -7.73 -10.50 19.41
CA SER A 154 -9.08 -10.65 18.87
C SER A 154 -9.46 -9.62 17.80
N LYS A 155 -8.79 -8.45 17.77
CA LYS A 155 -9.06 -7.36 16.81
C LYS A 155 -8.15 -7.39 15.59
N LEU A 156 -7.06 -8.15 15.60
CA LEU A 156 -6.13 -8.26 14.47
C LEU A 156 -6.81 -8.73 13.17
N PRO A 157 -7.67 -9.77 13.18
CA PRO A 157 -8.38 -10.18 11.96
C PRO A 157 -9.32 -9.10 11.43
N GLN A 158 -10.00 -8.37 12.33
CA GLN A 158 -10.91 -7.29 11.97
C GLN A 158 -10.15 -6.11 11.33
N ALA A 159 -9.00 -5.75 11.88
CA ALA A 159 -8.14 -4.70 11.32
C ALA A 159 -7.62 -5.06 9.93
N SER A 160 -7.21 -6.32 9.72
CA SER A 160 -6.80 -6.80 8.40
C SER A 160 -7.97 -6.80 7.40
N ALA A 161 -9.16 -7.25 7.81
CA ALA A 161 -10.35 -7.21 6.96
C ALA A 161 -10.72 -5.78 6.55
N MET A 162 -10.73 -4.84 7.50
CA MET A 162 -11.02 -3.44 7.22
C MET A 162 -9.97 -2.79 6.31
N ALA A 163 -8.69 -3.16 6.44
CA ALA A 163 -7.65 -2.69 5.53
C ALA A 163 -7.87 -3.19 4.10
N VAL A 164 -8.21 -4.47 3.92
CA VAL A 164 -8.47 -5.07 2.60
C VAL A 164 -9.72 -4.49 1.95
N ILE A 165 -10.82 -4.38 2.70
CA ILE A 165 -12.05 -3.77 2.17
C ILE A 165 -11.81 -2.29 1.86
N GLY A 166 -11.06 -1.58 2.71
CA GLY A 166 -10.63 -0.21 2.45
C GLY A 166 -9.84 -0.10 1.14
N TRP A 167 -8.84 -0.98 0.94
CA TRP A 167 -8.04 -1.03 -0.28
C TRP A 167 -8.91 -1.21 -1.54
N TRP A 168 -9.83 -2.18 -1.53
CA TRP A 168 -10.76 -2.39 -2.63
C TRP A 168 -11.73 -1.21 -2.83
N THR A 169 -12.14 -0.56 -1.75
CA THR A 169 -12.99 0.63 -1.82
C THR A 169 -12.25 1.79 -2.47
N GLY A 170 -11.01 2.05 -2.06
CA GLY A 170 -10.16 3.10 -2.63
C GLY A 170 -9.76 2.83 -4.08
N TYR A 171 -9.67 1.55 -4.47
CA TYR A 171 -9.41 1.13 -5.84
C TYR A 171 -10.67 1.24 -6.73
N SER A 172 -11.78 0.62 -6.34
CA SER A 172 -12.92 0.43 -7.23
C SER A 172 -13.79 1.68 -7.37
N LEU A 173 -14.11 2.39 -6.27
CA LEU A 173 -15.06 3.51 -6.32
C LEU A 173 -14.54 4.65 -7.20
N PRO A 174 -13.34 5.19 -6.98
CA PRO A 174 -12.82 6.27 -7.80
C PRO A 174 -12.50 5.82 -9.23
N GLY A 175 -12.10 4.55 -9.41
CA GLY A 175 -11.92 3.97 -10.74
C GLY A 175 -13.22 3.97 -11.55
N TYR A 176 -14.33 3.53 -10.95
CA TYR A 176 -15.64 3.53 -11.59
C TYR A 176 -16.10 4.94 -12.01
N PHE A 177 -16.03 5.91 -11.08
CA PHE A 177 -16.41 7.29 -11.39
C PHE A 177 -15.55 7.90 -12.48
N ALA A 178 -14.28 7.54 -12.55
CA ALA A 178 -13.39 8.04 -13.57
C ALA A 178 -13.75 7.54 -14.97
N PHE A 179 -14.04 6.26 -15.13
CA PHE A 179 -14.39 5.70 -16.44
C PHE A 179 -15.71 6.23 -16.95
N ILE A 180 -16.73 6.38 -16.09
CA ILE A 180 -18.02 6.94 -16.52
C ILE A 180 -17.89 8.37 -17.01
N ASN A 181 -17.05 9.17 -16.35
CA ASN A 181 -16.86 10.56 -16.74
C ASN A 181 -15.80 10.73 -17.84
N ALA A 182 -15.00 9.72 -18.16
CA ALA A 182 -13.88 9.85 -19.10
C ALA A 182 -14.35 10.26 -20.50
N ASP A 183 -15.47 9.69 -20.96
CA ASP A 183 -16.03 9.97 -22.29
C ASP A 183 -16.63 11.39 -22.40
N ASP A 184 -17.18 11.92 -21.30
CA ASP A 184 -17.87 13.21 -21.28
C ASP A 184 -16.94 14.41 -21.06
N ILE A 185 -16.05 14.33 -20.06
CA ILE A 185 -15.21 15.46 -19.62
C ILE A 185 -13.74 15.31 -20.01
N GLY A 186 -13.36 14.16 -20.57
CA GLY A 186 -11.99 13.84 -20.96
C GLY A 186 -11.08 13.48 -19.78
N TRP A 187 -10.02 12.72 -20.09
CA TRP A 187 -9.10 12.17 -19.10
C TRP A 187 -8.37 13.22 -18.26
N ASN A 188 -8.00 14.38 -18.83
CA ASN A 188 -7.34 15.45 -18.08
C ASN A 188 -8.23 15.93 -16.90
N MET A 189 -9.53 16.14 -17.13
CA MET A 189 -10.48 16.54 -16.08
C MET A 189 -10.74 15.41 -15.08
N VAL A 190 -10.76 14.16 -15.54
CA VAL A 190 -10.83 12.98 -14.64
C VAL A 190 -9.63 12.97 -13.67
N TYR A 191 -8.41 13.22 -14.15
CA TYR A 191 -7.22 13.28 -13.30
C TYR A 191 -7.24 14.48 -12.34
N TYR A 192 -7.81 15.63 -12.72
CA TYR A 192 -8.07 16.72 -11.77
C TYR A 192 -9.09 16.33 -10.69
N GLY A 193 -10.16 15.61 -11.06
CA GLY A 193 -11.12 15.05 -10.11
C GLY A 193 -10.45 14.07 -9.13
N MET A 194 -9.52 13.25 -9.61
CA MET A 194 -8.72 12.36 -8.76
C MET A 194 -7.80 13.10 -7.81
N ALA A 195 -7.21 14.21 -8.25
CA ALA A 195 -6.42 15.07 -7.38
C ALA A 195 -7.27 15.57 -6.20
N ALA A 196 -8.55 15.89 -6.42
CA ALA A 196 -9.48 16.23 -5.34
C ALA A 196 -9.75 15.05 -4.39
N VAL A 197 -9.84 13.82 -4.90
CA VAL A 197 -9.94 12.62 -4.05
C VAL A 197 -8.69 12.44 -3.18
N ILE A 198 -7.49 12.70 -3.72
CA ILE A 198 -6.25 12.67 -2.90
C ILE A 198 -6.33 13.70 -1.78
N ILE A 199 -6.82 14.92 -2.03
CA ILE A 199 -7.00 15.94 -0.99
C ILE A 199 -7.91 15.44 0.12
N LEU A 200 -9.01 14.78 -0.24
CA LEU A 200 -9.93 14.18 0.73
C LEU A 200 -9.25 13.07 1.55
N LEU A 201 -8.42 12.23 0.92
CA LEU A 201 -7.64 11.20 1.62
C LEU A 201 -6.55 11.81 2.53
N MET A 202 -5.93 12.91 2.13
CA MET A 202 -4.98 13.66 2.97
C MET A 202 -5.66 14.23 4.21
N LEU A 203 -6.87 14.78 4.05
CA LEU A 203 -7.70 15.24 5.17
C LEU A 203 -7.95 14.13 6.19
N PHE A 204 -8.28 12.91 5.73
CA PHE A 204 -8.42 11.77 6.63
C PHE A 204 -7.12 11.43 7.35
N THR A 205 -5.96 11.42 6.68
CA THR A 205 -4.66 11.17 7.31
C THR A 205 -4.37 12.15 8.46
N VAL A 206 -4.71 13.42 8.30
CA VAL A 206 -4.53 14.46 9.33
C VAL A 206 -5.51 14.26 10.50
N LEU A 207 -6.75 13.81 10.23
CA LEU A 207 -7.80 13.62 11.23
C LEU A 207 -7.69 12.34 12.06
N VAL A 208 -7.06 11.29 11.54
CA VAL A 208 -6.72 10.09 12.33
C VAL A 208 -5.99 10.58 13.59
N SER A 209 -5.96 9.86 14.72
CA SER A 209 -5.06 10.17 15.87
C SER A 209 -3.85 9.24 15.94
N GLU A 210 -2.67 9.74 16.32
CA GLU A 210 -1.45 8.93 16.26
C GLU A 210 -1.51 7.84 17.34
N PRO A 211 -1.24 6.57 17.00
CA PRO A 211 -1.19 5.53 18.00
C PRO A 211 -0.07 5.88 18.99
N LYS A 212 -0.43 5.94 20.27
CA LYS A 212 0.54 6.11 21.36
C LYS A 212 1.35 4.83 21.48
N THR A 213 2.50 4.79 20.80
CA THR A 213 3.36 3.60 20.79
C THR A 213 4.52 3.77 21.78
N TYR A 214 4.86 2.70 22.50
CA TYR A 214 6.07 2.62 23.35
C TYR A 214 7.37 2.46 22.52
N ARG A 215 7.31 2.69 21.20
CA ARG A 215 8.39 2.38 20.26
C ARG A 215 9.60 3.30 20.42
N ASP A 216 9.42 4.55 20.84
CA ASP A 216 10.55 5.44 21.15
C ASP A 216 11.48 4.84 22.22
N LYS A 217 10.96 4.02 23.15
CA LYS A 217 11.79 3.31 24.14
C LYS A 217 12.52 2.11 23.53
N LEU A 218 11.84 1.32 22.69
CA LEU A 218 12.44 0.19 21.98
C LEU A 218 13.49 0.63 20.94
N GLN A 219 13.26 1.76 20.28
CA GLN A 219 14.14 2.33 19.27
C GLN A 219 15.39 2.95 19.92
N LYS A 220 15.26 3.62 21.08
CA LYS A 220 16.40 4.02 21.92
C LYS A 220 17.23 2.83 22.40
N GLN A 221 16.59 1.75 22.85
CA GLN A 221 17.31 0.53 23.25
C GLN A 221 18.04 -0.14 22.07
N ALA A 222 17.44 -0.11 20.87
CA ALA A 222 18.09 -0.62 19.66
C ALA A 222 19.26 0.27 19.20
N GLU A 223 19.13 1.60 19.31
CA GLU A 223 20.19 2.58 19.02
C GLU A 223 21.36 2.50 20.01
N GLU A 224 21.08 2.35 21.31
CA GLU A 224 22.10 2.14 22.36
C GLU A 224 22.90 0.85 22.13
N ARG A 225 22.23 -0.23 21.69
CA ARG A 225 22.87 -1.50 21.33
C ARG A 225 23.72 -1.38 20.05
N HIS A 226 23.43 -0.42 19.18
CA HIS A 226 24.10 -0.22 17.89
C HIS A 226 25.31 0.72 17.98
N ASN A 227 25.31 1.66 18.93
CA ASN A 227 26.41 2.62 19.12
C ASN A 227 27.70 1.96 19.65
N GLN A 228 27.65 0.69 20.04
CA GLN A 228 28.81 -0.02 20.60
C GLN A 228 29.59 -0.89 19.61
N VAL A 229 29.14 -1.10 18.35
CA VAL A 229 29.68 -2.24 17.56
C VAL A 229 30.44 -1.91 16.26
N VAL A 230 30.10 -0.96 15.37
CA VAL A 230 30.87 -0.89 14.08
C VAL A 230 30.86 0.44 13.31
N HIS A 231 32.01 0.78 12.73
CA HIS A 231 32.36 2.05 12.06
C HIS A 231 31.88 2.24 10.58
N PHE A 232 31.27 1.25 9.90
CA PHE A 232 30.74 1.43 8.53
C PHE A 232 29.21 1.33 8.48
N LYS A 233 28.57 2.50 8.61
CA LYS A 233 27.14 2.67 8.99
C LYS A 233 26.10 2.33 7.91
N ALA A 234 26.44 2.30 6.63
CA ALA A 234 25.45 2.18 5.54
C ALA A 234 25.31 0.74 4.98
N ILE A 235 26.42 0.05 4.75
CA ILE A 235 26.43 -1.29 4.11
C ILE A 235 26.09 -2.38 5.14
N SER A 236 26.60 -2.27 6.36
CA SER A 236 26.20 -3.13 7.49
C SER A 236 24.73 -2.91 7.88
N TRP A 237 24.26 -1.66 7.80
CA TRP A 237 22.85 -1.34 8.02
C TRP A 237 21.93 -2.00 6.98
N LEU A 238 22.30 -1.97 5.70
CA LEU A 238 21.50 -2.61 4.66
C LEU A 238 21.49 -4.14 4.84
N SER A 239 22.63 -4.76 5.11
CA SER A 239 22.73 -6.22 5.24
C SER A 239 21.98 -6.73 6.48
N VAL A 240 22.16 -6.10 7.64
CA VAL A 240 21.46 -6.49 8.86
C VAL A 240 19.97 -6.27 8.68
N THR A 241 19.54 -5.15 8.11
CA THR A 241 18.11 -4.87 8.05
C THR A 241 17.36 -5.67 6.98
N LEU A 242 18.05 -6.09 5.92
CA LEU A 242 17.48 -6.99 4.92
C LEU A 242 17.53 -8.45 5.34
N PHE A 243 18.65 -8.94 5.90
CA PHE A 243 18.86 -10.37 6.13
C PHE A 243 18.46 -10.84 7.54
N GLU A 244 18.54 -9.98 8.56
CA GLU A 244 18.21 -10.36 9.94
C GLU A 244 16.76 -10.79 10.14
N PRO A 245 15.72 -10.19 9.49
CA PRO A 245 14.35 -10.69 9.59
C PRO A 245 14.16 -12.10 9.02
N PHE A 246 14.85 -12.41 7.91
CA PHE A 246 14.82 -13.76 7.34
C PHE A 246 15.52 -14.75 8.27
N ILE A 247 16.70 -14.39 8.78
CA ILE A 247 17.44 -15.25 9.73
C ILE A 247 16.62 -15.46 11.00
N ASP A 248 15.97 -14.42 11.54
CA ASP A 248 15.11 -14.51 12.72
C ASP A 248 13.86 -15.37 12.46
N PHE A 249 13.29 -15.31 11.25
CA PHE A 249 12.19 -16.21 10.82
C PHE A 249 12.62 -17.68 10.83
N PHE A 250 13.77 -18.00 10.23
CA PHE A 250 14.31 -19.37 10.23
C PHE A 250 14.72 -19.84 11.63
N ARG A 251 15.23 -18.94 12.48
CA ARG A 251 15.58 -19.23 13.88
C ARG A 251 14.36 -19.49 14.77
N ARG A 252 13.30 -18.69 14.63
CA ARG A 252 12.08 -18.82 15.46
C ARG A 252 11.23 -20.03 15.11
N ASN A 253 11.03 -20.27 13.82
CA ASN A 253 10.10 -21.31 13.36
C ASN A 253 10.79 -22.66 13.11
N GLY A 254 12.13 -22.68 13.03
CA GLY A 254 12.89 -23.85 12.59
C GLY A 254 12.84 -24.01 11.06
N SER A 255 13.93 -24.53 10.49
CA SER A 255 14.10 -24.61 9.03
C SER A 255 12.99 -25.40 8.34
N ARG A 256 12.50 -26.49 8.96
CA ARG A 256 11.42 -27.32 8.40
C ARG A 256 10.10 -26.56 8.28
N VAL A 257 9.65 -25.90 9.35
CA VAL A 257 8.37 -25.15 9.36
C VAL A 257 8.46 -23.92 8.45
N ALA A 258 9.60 -23.21 8.49
CA ALA A 258 9.86 -22.08 7.61
C ALA A 258 9.75 -22.46 6.13
N ILE A 259 10.40 -23.56 5.72
CA ILE A 259 10.33 -24.06 4.33
C ILE A 259 8.90 -24.49 3.98
N THR A 260 8.21 -25.23 4.85
CA THR A 260 6.82 -25.64 4.59
C THR A 260 5.89 -24.44 4.41
N LEU A 261 6.03 -23.39 5.23
CA LEU A 261 5.25 -22.17 5.09
C LEU A 261 5.56 -21.43 3.79
N LEU A 262 6.84 -21.28 3.44
CA LEU A 262 7.25 -20.64 2.19
C LEU A 262 6.71 -21.40 0.96
N LEU A 263 6.82 -22.73 0.97
CA LEU A 263 6.37 -23.59 -0.11
C LEU A 263 4.84 -23.57 -0.24
N PHE A 264 4.12 -23.56 0.88
CA PHE A 264 2.66 -23.39 0.91
C PHE A 264 2.23 -22.04 0.32
N VAL A 265 2.82 -20.93 0.79
CA VAL A 265 2.49 -19.58 0.29
C VAL A 265 2.82 -19.46 -1.19
N PHE A 266 3.96 -20.01 -1.63
CA PHE A 266 4.38 -20.01 -3.02
C PHE A 266 3.42 -20.77 -3.93
N LEU A 267 3.09 -22.03 -3.59
CA LEU A 267 2.13 -22.85 -4.35
C LEU A 267 0.75 -22.19 -4.41
N PHE A 268 0.27 -21.69 -3.28
CA PHE A 268 -1.02 -21.00 -3.21
C PHE A 268 -1.06 -19.76 -4.10
N LYS A 269 -0.04 -18.89 -4.01
CA LYS A 269 0.03 -17.65 -4.80
C LYS A 269 0.25 -17.90 -6.29
N ILE A 270 1.00 -18.93 -6.66
CA ILE A 270 1.15 -19.35 -8.05
C ILE A 270 -0.22 -19.72 -8.64
N GLY A 271 -1.01 -20.53 -7.92
CA GLY A 271 -2.34 -20.92 -8.38
C GLY A 271 -3.26 -19.72 -8.59
N GLU A 272 -3.28 -18.80 -7.62
CA GLU A 272 -4.06 -17.56 -7.70
C GLU A 272 -3.64 -16.67 -8.90
N ALA A 273 -2.32 -16.50 -9.10
CA ALA A 273 -1.79 -15.69 -10.19
C ALA A 273 -2.10 -16.26 -11.58
N PHE A 274 -1.98 -17.58 -11.75
CA PHE A 274 -2.34 -18.23 -13.02
C PHE A 274 -3.84 -18.16 -13.28
N LEU A 275 -4.67 -18.45 -12.27
CA LEU A 275 -6.13 -18.41 -12.41
C LEU A 275 -6.62 -17.01 -12.78
N GLY A 276 -6.09 -15.96 -12.15
CA GLY A 276 -6.48 -14.58 -12.42
C GLY A 276 -6.12 -14.08 -13.82
N ARG A 277 -5.02 -14.58 -14.41
CA ARG A 277 -4.61 -14.21 -15.78
C ARG A 277 -5.31 -15.04 -16.84
N MET A 278 -5.58 -16.33 -16.57
CA MET A 278 -6.18 -17.26 -17.53
C MET A 278 -7.71 -17.19 -17.54
N SER A 279 -8.36 -16.71 -16.47
CA SER A 279 -9.82 -16.60 -16.40
C SER A 279 -10.40 -15.74 -17.52
N ILE A 280 -9.79 -14.59 -17.84
CA ILE A 280 -10.24 -13.70 -18.91
C ILE A 280 -10.11 -14.35 -20.29
N ALA A 281 -9.02 -15.09 -20.53
CA ALA A 281 -8.84 -15.83 -21.79
C ALA A 281 -9.86 -16.96 -21.90
N PHE A 282 -10.06 -17.73 -20.83
CA PHE A 282 -11.04 -18.81 -20.75
C PHE A 282 -12.48 -18.34 -20.97
N TYR A 283 -12.89 -17.18 -20.42
CA TYR A 283 -14.22 -16.62 -20.66
C TYR A 283 -14.44 -16.27 -22.13
N LYS A 284 -13.42 -15.74 -22.81
CA LYS A 284 -13.47 -15.47 -24.25
C LYS A 284 -13.54 -16.75 -25.08
N ASP A 285 -12.78 -17.78 -24.70
CA ASP A 285 -12.79 -19.07 -25.41
C ASP A 285 -14.15 -19.81 -25.29
N ILE A 286 -14.87 -19.60 -24.19
CA ILE A 286 -16.22 -20.16 -23.97
C ILE A 286 -17.33 -19.34 -24.64
N GLY A 287 -17.00 -18.19 -25.24
CA GLY A 287 -17.91 -17.40 -26.04
C GLY A 287 -18.63 -16.28 -25.29
N PHE A 288 -18.12 -15.84 -24.13
CA PHE A 288 -18.58 -14.58 -23.54
C PHE A 288 -18.10 -13.39 -24.39
N SER A 289 -19.05 -12.55 -24.82
CA SER A 289 -18.76 -11.26 -25.47
C SER A 289 -18.23 -10.24 -24.45
N ASN A 290 -17.52 -9.21 -24.95
CA ASN A 290 -17.14 -8.06 -24.13
C ASN A 290 -18.31 -7.06 -23.94
N GLU A 291 -19.45 -7.34 -24.56
CA GLU A 291 -20.78 -6.73 -24.31
C GLU A 291 -21.57 -7.62 -23.35
#